data_AF-A0A402AM20-F1
#
_entry.id   AF-A0A402AM20-F1
#
_cell.length_a   1.000
_cell.length_b   1.000
_cell.length_c   1.000
_cell.angle_alpha   90.00
_cell.angle_beta   90.00
_cell.angle_gamma   90.00
#
_symmetry.space_group_name_H-M   'P 1'
#
loop_
_entity.id
_entity.type
_entity.pdbx_description
1 polymer ?
#
loop_
_entity_poly.entity_id
_entity_poly.type
_entity_poly.pdbx_seq_one_letter_code
_entity_poly.pdbx_strand_id
1 'polypeptide(L)' 'MPSTTMLVLCSKRYLETIVEEFEDWRDEGIKVTLYGITPKANDGFVLISWSKSVPEAFHTKLQKDDDIFDYLTYSPVSE' A
#
# COMPACT_ATOMS: atom_id res chain seq x y z
N MET A 1 -17.91 -5.86 -5.13
CA MET A 1 -17.74 -4.83 -4.08
C MET A 1 -16.77 -3.79 -4.61
N PRO A 2 -16.96 -2.49 -4.31
CA PRO A 2 -15.97 -1.48 -4.67
C PRO A 2 -14.62 -1.84 -4.03
N SER A 3 -13.54 -1.75 -4.80
CA SER A 3 -12.18 -1.99 -4.32
C SER A 3 -11.58 -0.69 -3.79
N THR A 4 -10.92 -0.75 -2.64
CA THR A 4 -10.13 0.36 -2.11
C THR A 4 -8.78 0.38 -2.81
N THR A 5 -8.41 1.50 -3.42
CA THR A 5 -7.05 1.70 -3.93
C THR A 5 -6.23 2.45 -2.89
N MET A 6 -4.99 2.05 -2.66
CA MET A 6 -4.07 2.77 -1.78
C MET A 6 -2.76 3.07 -2.48
N LEU A 7 -2.27 4.29 -2.30
CA LEU A 7 -0.91 4.69 -2.65
C LEU A 7 -0.11 4.79 -1.35
N VAL A 8 0.91 3.95 -1.21
CA VAL A 8 1.83 3.97 -0.07
C VAL A 8 3.14 4.58 -0.53
N LEU A 9 3.65 5.57 0.21
CA LEU A 9 4.96 6.18 0.01
C LEU A 9 5.92 5.62 1.06
N CYS A 10 7.10 5.21 0.62
CA CYS A 10 8.05 4.52 1.49
C CYS A 10 9.50 4.80 1.12
N SER A 11 10.42 4.34 1.97
CA SER A 11 11.84 4.33 1.69
C SER A 11 12.14 3.44 0.49
N LYS A 12 12.78 3.99 -0.56
CA LYS A 12 13.19 3.19 -1.72
C LYS A 12 14.18 2.07 -1.37
N ARG A 13 14.86 2.17 -0.23
CA ARG A 13 15.81 1.15 0.25
C ARG A 13 15.10 -0.16 0.59
N TYR A 14 13.85 -0.08 1.04
CA TYR A 14 13.06 -1.22 1.51
C TYR A 14 11.86 -1.50 0.60
N LEU A 15 11.81 -0.88 -0.57
CA LEU A 15 10.68 -1.02 -1.51
C LEU A 15 10.38 -2.48 -1.84
N GLU A 16 11.40 -3.27 -2.17
CA GLU A 16 11.21 -4.69 -2.51
C GLU A 16 10.68 -5.49 -1.32
N THR A 17 11.26 -5.29 -0.13
CA THR A 17 10.79 -5.94 1.10
C THR A 17 9.35 -5.58 1.43
N ILE A 18 8.96 -4.30 1.30
CA ILE A 18 7.59 -3.85 1.54
C ILE A 18 6.62 -4.48 0.53
N VAL A 19 7.01 -4.59 -0.74
CA VAL A 19 6.18 -5.23 -1.77
C VAL A 19 5.98 -6.71 -1.46
N GLU A 20 7.04 -7.43 -1.08
CA GLU A 20 6.96 -8.84 -0.67
C GLU A 20 6.05 -9.01 0.54
N GLU A 21 6.21 -8.18 1.57
CA GLU A 21 5.35 -8.19 2.75
C GLU A 21 3.90 -7.88 2.43
N PHE A 22 3.62 -7.02 1.44
CA PHE A 22 2.24 -6.75 1.01
C PHE A 22 1.64 -7.93 0.26
N GLU A 23 2.41 -8.67 -0.54
CA GLU A 23 1.94 -9.89 -1.21
C GLU A 23 1.54 -11.00 -0.22
N ASP A 24 2.10 -11.02 0.99
CA ASP A 24 1.68 -11.94 2.06
C ASP A 24 0.21 -11.72 2.50
N TRP A 25 -0.35 -10.53 2.25
CA TRP A 25 -1.76 -10.20 2.56
C TRP A 25 -2.72 -10.56 1.42
N ARG A 26 -2.28 -11.27 0.37
CA ARG A 26 -3.13 -11.62 -0.79
C ARG A 26 -4.44 -12.31 -0.41
N ASP A 27 -4.42 -13.15 0.61
CA ASP A 27 -5.59 -13.89 1.07
C ASP A 27 -6.63 -12.96 1.75
N GLU A 28 -6.19 -11.80 2.23
CA GLU A 28 -7.02 -10.70 2.73
C GLU A 28 -7.55 -9.79 1.60
N GLY A 29 -7.20 -10.08 0.35
CA GLY A 29 -7.71 -9.40 -0.84
C GLY A 29 -6.90 -8.19 -1.29
N ILE A 30 -5.67 -8.03 -0.80
CA ILE A 30 -4.72 -7.07 -1.38
C ILE A 30 -4.21 -7.58 -2.74
N LYS A 31 -3.79 -6.65 -3.59
CA LYS A 31 -3.02 -6.90 -4.80
C LYS A 31 -2.08 -5.73 -5.04
N VAL A 32 -0.77 -5.99 -5.13
CA VAL A 32 0.17 -4.97 -5.60
C VAL A 32 -0.06 -4.75 -7.10
N THR A 33 -0.37 -3.52 -7.47
CA THR A 33 -0.77 -3.17 -8.84
C THR A 33 0.37 -2.50 -9.60
N LEU A 34 1.16 -1.66 -8.91
CA LEU A 34 2.33 -0.98 -9.44
C LEU A 34 3.24 -0.60 -8.28
N TYR A 35 4.54 -0.62 -8.47
CA TYR A 35 5.49 -0.06 -7.53
C TYR A 35 6.70 0.51 -8.27
N GLY A 36 7.45 1.39 -7.62
CA GLY A 36 8.62 1.99 -8.23
C GLY A 36 9.22 3.10 -7.39
N ILE A 37 10.10 3.89 -8.01
CA ILE A 37 10.77 5.03 -7.38
C ILE A 37 10.31 6.31 -8.06
N THR A 38 9.93 7.30 -7.25
CA THR A 38 9.55 8.61 -7.76
C THR A 38 10.79 9.37 -8.25
N PRO A 39 10.76 9.95 -9.46
CA PRO A 39 11.96 10.56 -10.04
C PRO A 39 12.41 11.86 -9.33
N LYS A 40 11.48 12.55 -8.66
CA LYS A 40 11.75 13.85 -8.02
C LYS A 40 12.28 13.73 -6.60
N ALA A 41 11.62 12.93 -5.76
CA ALA A 41 11.98 12.77 -4.35
C ALA A 41 12.92 11.58 -4.12
N ASN A 42 13.02 10.67 -5.09
CA ASN A 42 13.82 9.43 -4.98
C ASN A 42 13.28 8.49 -3.89
N ASP A 43 11.97 8.56 -3.65
CA ASP A 43 11.24 7.74 -2.68
C ASP A 43 10.57 6.57 -3.38
N GLY A 44 10.39 5.46 -2.65
CA GLY A 44 9.60 4.32 -3.09
C GLY A 44 8.12 4.64 -3.06
N PHE A 45 7.36 4.02 -3.95
CA PHE A 45 5.91 4.02 -3.88
C PHE A 45 5.37 2.63 -4.21
N VAL A 46 4.25 2.28 -3.59
CA VAL A 46 3.51 1.05 -3.85
C VAL A 46 2.03 1.40 -4.02
N LEU A 47 1.48 1.06 -5.17
CA LEU A 47 0.06 1.14 -5.49
C LEU A 47 -0.57 -0.22 -5.26
N ILE A 48 -1.52 -0.30 -4.35
CA ILE A 48 -2.25 -1.53 -4.02
C ILE A 48 -3.74 -1.36 -4.27
N SER A 49 -4.38 -2.45 -4.66
CA SER A 49 -5.84 -2.59 -4.73
C SER A 49 -6.29 -3.58 -3.66
N TRP A 50 -7.33 -3.24 -2.91
CA TRP A 50 -7.90 -4.08 -1.87
C TRP A 50 -9.36 -4.42 -2.19
N SER A 51 -9.67 -5.70 -2.40
CA SER A 51 -11.00 -6.16 -2.82
C SER A 51 -11.97 -6.43 -1.67
N LYS A 52 -11.47 -6.47 -0.43
CA LYS A 52 -12.22 -6.63 0.83
C LYS A 52 -12.13 -5.34 1.67
N SER A 53 -12.77 -5.34 2.83
CA SER A 53 -12.50 -4.31 3.84
C SER A 53 -11.04 -4.39 4.28
N VAL A 54 -10.35 -3.25 4.32
CA VAL A 54 -8.96 -3.19 4.78
C VAL A 54 -8.91 -3.52 6.28
N PRO A 55 -8.12 -4.52 6.73
CA PRO A 55 -8.01 -4.85 8.14
C PRO A 55 -7.35 -3.71 8.94
N GLU A 56 -7.80 -3.49 10.18
CA GLU A 56 -7.19 -2.52 11.10
C GLU A 56 -5.70 -2.83 11.36
N ALA A 57 -5.33 -4.11 11.36
CA ALA A 57 -3.95 -4.55 11.49
C ALA A 57 -3.05 -4.01 10.35
N PHE A 58 -3.59 -3.89 9.13
CA PHE A 58 -2.85 -3.33 8.01
C PHE A 58 -2.62 -1.83 8.20
N HIS A 59 -3.66 -1.07 8.60
CA HIS A 59 -3.50 0.35 8.95
C HIS A 59 -2.48 0.56 10.08
N THR A 60 -2.52 -0.29 11.09
CA THR A 60 -1.57 -0.27 12.20
C THR A 60 -0.14 -0.54 11.73
N LYS A 61 0.06 -1.46 10.79
CA LYS A 61 1.38 -1.69 10.17
C LYS A 61 1.85 -0.43 9.45
N LEU A 62 1.03 0.14 8.57
CA LEU A 62 1.39 1.36 7.82
C LEU A 62 1.81 2.53 8.73
N GLN A 63 1.21 2.64 9.92
CA GLN A 63 1.50 3.71 10.87
C GLN A 63 2.74 3.46 11.76
N LYS A 64 3.14 2.20 11.94
CA LYS A 64 4.25 1.82 12.83
C LYS A 64 5.55 1.52 12.10
N ASP A 65 5.47 1.36 10.78
CA ASP A 65 6.61 1.05 9.94
C ASP A 65 7.36 2.34 9.62
N ASP A 66 8.54 2.53 10.23
CA ASP A 66 9.36 3.74 10.08
C ASP A 66 9.83 3.95 8.62
N ASP A 67 9.78 2.90 7.79
CA ASP A 67 10.11 2.98 6.37
C ASP A 67 8.92 3.42 5.50
N ILE A 68 7.73 3.59 6.09
CA ILE A 68 6.53 4.12 5.43
C ILE A 68 6.36 5.59 5.81
N PHE A 69 6.37 6.46 4.81
CA PHE A 69 6.33 7.91 5.01
C PHE A 69 4.90 8.44 5.07
N ASP A 70 4.04 7.94 4.20
CA ASP A 70 2.64 8.35 4.10
C ASP A 70 1.84 7.32 3.31
N TYR A 71 0.51 7.37 3.42
CA TYR A 71 -0.38 6.62 2.53
C TYR A 71 -1.70 7.34 2.28
N LEU A 72 -2.22 7.17 1.06
CA LEU A 72 -3.52 7.70 0.65
C LEU A 72 -4.46 6.56 0.31
N THR A 73 -5.70 6.65 0.78
CA THR A 73 -6.78 5.70 0.46
C THR A 73 -7.78 6.36 -0.49
N TYR A 74 -8.16 5.62 -1.52
CA TYR A 74 -9.23 5.97 -2.44
C TYR A 74 -10.26 4.86 -2.46
N SER A 75 -11.41 5.12 -1.85
CA SER A 75 -12.58 4.24 -1.89
C SER A 75 -13.61 4.88 -2.81
N PRO A 76 -14.13 4.16 -3.82
CA PRO A 76 -15.26 4.65 -4.59
C PRO A 76 -16.42 4.90 -3.62
N VAL A 77 -16.92 6.14 -3.55
CA VAL A 77 -18.14 6.44 -2.81
C VAL A 77 -19.24 5.64 -3.50
N SER A 78 -19.92 4.78 -2.74
CA SER A 78 -21.10 4.09 -3.26
C SER A 78 -22.18 5.16 -3.42
N GLU A 79 -22.58 5.47 -4.66
CA GLU A 79 -23.76 6.30 -4.94
C GLU A 79 -25.05 5.63 -4.43
#